data_AF-A0A7W5LS36-F1
#
_entry.id   AF-A0A7W5LS36-F1
#
_cell.length_a   1.000
_cell.length_b   1.000
_cell.length_c   1.000
_cell.angle_alpha   90.00
_cell.angle_beta   90.00
_cell.angle_gamma   90.00
#
_symmetry.space_group_name_H-M   'P 1'
#
loop_
_entity.id
_entity.type
_entity.pdbx_description
1 polymer ?
#
loop_
_entity_poly.entity_id
_entity_poly.type
_entity_poly.pdbx_seq_one_letter_code
_entity_poly.pdbx_strand_id
1 'polypeptide(L)'
;MIEQLFHFQSRWKEELVVSGSGGSFVLELPMGVLSAYLPTEAEWRRRAPEWTRSLWPELKRELEKWCHENNAQFYVDPSAGVYSL
;
A
#
# COMPACT_ATOMS: atom_id res chain seq x y z
N MET A 1 3.70 39.18 9.50
CA MET A 1 3.04 37.87 9.69
C MET A 1 2.80 37.31 8.31
N ILE A 2 3.15 36.04 8.06
CA ILE A 2 2.91 35.44 6.73
C ILE A 2 1.40 35.17 6.65
N GLU A 3 0.70 35.89 5.79
CA GLU A 3 -0.73 35.63 5.54
C GLU A 3 -0.85 34.28 4.82
N GLN A 4 -1.52 33.31 5.44
CA GLN A 4 -1.85 32.06 4.77
C GLN A 4 -2.92 32.34 3.71
N LEU A 5 -2.54 32.20 2.44
CA LEU A 5 -3.43 32.41 1.29
C LEU A 5 -4.40 31.25 1.05
N PHE A 6 -4.10 30.05 1.58
CA PHE A 6 -4.88 28.83 1.36
C PHE A 6 -5.04 28.00 2.63
N HIS A 7 -6.19 27.35 2.76
CA HIS A 7 -6.52 26.36 3.79
C HIS A 7 -6.79 25.00 3.14
N PHE A 8 -6.34 23.94 3.80
CA PHE A 8 -6.38 22.57 3.29
C PHE A 8 -7.18 21.67 4.25
N GLN A 9 -8.13 20.90 3.72
CA GLN A 9 -8.91 19.95 4.50
C GLN A 9 -9.10 18.64 3.74
N SER A 10 -8.56 17.54 4.27
CA SER A 10 -8.82 16.19 3.77
C SER A 10 -10.26 15.78 4.03
N ARG A 11 -10.92 15.18 3.03
CA ARG A 11 -12.27 14.60 3.15
C ARG A 11 -12.24 13.11 2.82
N TRP A 12 -13.33 12.42 3.19
CA TRP A 12 -13.56 11.02 2.83
C TRP A 12 -13.58 10.86 1.29
N LYS A 13 -13.08 9.72 0.79
CA LYS A 13 -12.81 9.40 -0.63
C LYS A 13 -11.60 10.05 -1.28
N GLU A 14 -10.48 10.18 -0.56
CA GLU A 14 -9.22 10.57 -1.23
C GLU A 14 -9.34 11.96 -1.89
N GLU A 15 -9.98 12.91 -1.22
CA GLU A 15 -10.19 14.29 -1.71
C GLU A 15 -9.53 15.29 -0.76
N LEU A 16 -8.87 16.31 -1.32
CA LEU A 16 -8.33 17.45 -0.58
C LEU A 16 -9.06 18.72 -1.01
N VAL A 17 -9.83 19.29 -0.09
CA VAL A 17 -10.43 20.61 -0.33
C VAL A 17 -9.40 21.68 -0.07
N VAL A 18 -9.23 22.57 -1.05
CA VAL A 18 -8.39 23.76 -0.98
C VAL A 18 -9.30 24.98 -1.00
N SER A 19 -9.21 25.83 0.02
CA SER A 19 -10.00 27.05 0.15
C SER A 19 -9.09 28.28 0.23
N GLY A 20 -9.44 29.36 -0.45
CA GLY A 20 -8.74 30.64 -0.41
C GLY A 20 -9.72 31.81 -0.56
N SER A 21 -9.18 33.04 -0.66
CA SER A 21 -10.01 34.27 -0.75
C SER A 21 -10.97 34.30 -1.95
N GLY A 22 -10.64 33.60 -3.03
CA GLY A 22 -11.44 33.55 -4.27
C GLY A 22 -12.43 32.39 -4.36
N GLY A 23 -12.51 31.51 -3.35
CA GLY A 23 -13.39 30.33 -3.37
C GLY A 23 -12.68 29.05 -2.97
N SER A 24 -13.23 27.90 -3.38
CA SER A 24 -12.67 26.57 -3.06
C SER A 24 -12.67 25.65 -4.27
N PHE A 25 -11.71 24.73 -4.32
CA PHE A 25 -11.64 23.65 -5.29
C PHE A 25 -11.21 22.34 -4.60
N VAL A 26 -11.41 21.22 -5.29
CA VAL A 26 -11.06 19.88 -4.78
C VAL A 26 -9.91 19.33 -5.62
N LEU A 27 -8.86 18.85 -4.95
CA LEU A 27 -7.81 18.04 -5.54
C LEU A 27 -8.06 16.57 -5.21
N GLU A 28 -7.69 15.68 -6.12
CA GLU A 28 -7.55 14.26 -5.80
C GLU A 28 -6.36 14.08 -4.84
N LEU A 29 -6.56 13.27 -3.80
CA LEU A 29 -5.62 12.93 -2.74
C LEU A 29 -5.62 11.40 -2.53
N PRO A 30 -5.14 10.62 -3.51
CA PRO A 30 -5.11 9.16 -3.41
C PRO A 30 -4.35 8.69 -2.16
N MET A 31 -4.96 7.81 -1.37
CA MET A 31 -4.40 7.24 -0.16
C MET A 31 -3.69 5.92 -0.45
N GLY A 32 -2.36 5.99 -0.47
CA GLY A 32 -1.49 4.81 -0.50
C GLY A 32 -1.48 4.10 -1.85
N VAL A 33 -0.31 3.61 -2.25
CA VAL A 33 -0.24 2.66 -3.36
C VAL A 33 -0.59 1.28 -2.82
N LEU A 34 -1.54 0.59 -3.43
CA LEU A 34 -1.86 -0.80 -3.11
C LEU A 34 -0.53 -1.58 -3.09
N SER A 35 -0.19 -2.18 -1.95
CA SER A 35 1.14 -2.78 -1.75
C SER A 35 1.02 -4.15 -1.09
N ALA A 36 1.68 -5.15 -1.67
CA ALA A 36 1.81 -6.48 -1.09
C ALA A 36 3.23 -6.68 -0.55
N TYR A 37 3.32 -7.20 0.68
CA TYR A 37 4.59 -7.51 1.35
C TYR A 37 4.71 -9.01 1.56
N LEU A 38 5.70 -9.63 0.94
CA LEU A 38 6.02 -11.06 1.11
C LEU A 38 7.28 -11.21 1.98
N PRO A 39 7.28 -12.09 2.99
CA PRO A 39 8.51 -12.46 3.68
C PRO A 39 9.58 -12.96 2.73
N THR A 40 10.85 -12.77 3.11
CA THR A 40 11.95 -13.49 2.46
C THR A 40 11.71 -14.99 2.53
N GLU A 41 12.28 -15.75 1.60
CA GLU A 41 12.14 -17.22 1.59
C GLU A 41 12.61 -17.86 2.92
N ALA A 42 13.69 -17.33 3.50
CA ALA A 42 14.20 -17.78 4.79
C ALA A 42 13.19 -17.60 5.92
N GLU A 43 12.53 -16.44 5.99
CA GLU A 43 11.49 -16.17 6.99
C GLU A 43 10.22 -16.96 6.71
N TRP A 44 9.83 -17.10 5.45
CA TRP A 44 8.69 -17.93 5.05
C TRP A 44 8.83 -19.37 5.52
N ARG A 45 9.99 -20.00 5.31
CA ARG A 45 10.25 -21.37 5.79
C ARG A 45 10.11 -21.50 7.31
N ARG A 46 10.35 -20.43 8.08
CA ARG A 46 10.27 -20.42 9.55
C ARG A 46 8.85 -20.23 10.06
N ARG A 47 8.12 -19.24 9.53
CA ARG A 47 6.85 -18.77 10.10
C ARG A 47 5.62 -19.04 9.25
N ALA A 48 5.77 -19.47 7.99
CA ALA A 48 4.61 -19.76 7.14
C ALA A 48 3.89 -21.04 7.57
N PRO A 49 2.60 -21.17 7.23
CA PRO A 49 1.85 -22.42 7.34
C PRO A 49 2.61 -23.59 6.74
N GLU A 50 2.55 -24.75 7.40
CA GLU A 50 3.37 -25.91 7.03
C GLU A 50 3.21 -26.30 5.55
N TRP A 51 1.97 -26.28 5.05
CA TRP A 51 1.65 -26.62 3.68
C TRP A 51 2.20 -25.65 2.62
N THR A 52 2.54 -24.40 2.99
CA THR A 52 3.07 -23.38 2.05
C THR A 52 4.58 -23.24 2.10
N ARG A 53 5.29 -23.85 3.05
CA ARG A 53 6.72 -23.60 3.28
C ARG A 53 7.60 -23.89 2.06
N SER A 54 7.23 -24.90 1.28
CA SER A 54 7.95 -25.31 0.07
C SER A 54 7.47 -24.61 -1.20
N LEU A 55 6.42 -23.79 -1.12
CA LEU A 55 5.75 -23.14 -2.26
C LEU A 55 6.12 -21.66 -2.40
N TRP A 56 7.17 -21.21 -1.71
CA TRP A 56 7.58 -19.81 -1.74
C TRP A 56 7.89 -19.27 -3.16
N PRO A 57 8.66 -19.97 -4.02
CA PRO A 57 8.96 -19.44 -5.34
C PRO A 57 7.72 -19.36 -6.24
N GLU A 58 6.79 -20.32 -6.13
CA GLU A 58 5.51 -20.29 -6.82
C GLU A 58 4.65 -19.12 -6.32
N LEU A 59 4.53 -18.96 -5.00
CA LEU A 59 3.77 -17.89 -4.37
C LEU A 59 4.31 -16.51 -4.77
N LYS A 60 5.63 -16.31 -4.72
CA LYS A 60 6.26 -15.06 -5.15
C LYS A 60 5.88 -14.72 -6.58
N ARG A 61 6.01 -15.69 -7.50
CA ARG A 61 5.71 -15.49 -8.92
C ARG A 61 4.24 -15.12 -9.15
N GLU A 62 3.32 -15.83 -8.51
CA GLU A 62 1.89 -15.56 -8.66
C GLU A 62 1.49 -14.22 -8.03
N LEU A 63 2.05 -13.87 -6.87
CA LEU A 63 1.80 -12.60 -6.21
C LEU A 63 2.37 -11.42 -7.00
N GLU A 64 3.56 -11.56 -7.57
CA GLU A 64 4.19 -10.54 -8.43
C GLU A 64 3.34 -10.29 -9.69
N LYS A 65 2.83 -11.36 -10.32
CA LYS A 65 1.90 -11.27 -11.45
C LYS A 65 0.61 -10.54 -11.04
N TRP A 66 0.00 -10.93 -9.92
CA TRP A 66 -1.21 -10.30 -9.41
C TRP A 66 -0.99 -8.80 -9.15
N CYS A 67 0.14 -8.43 -8.54
CA CYS A 67 0.46 -7.03 -8.28
C CYS A 67 0.55 -6.23 -9.58
N HIS A 68 1.22 -6.78 -10.60
CA HIS A 68 1.31 -6.15 -11.91
C HIS A 68 -0.08 -5.95 -12.56
N GLU A 69 -0.96 -6.94 -12.50
CA GLU A 69 -2.32 -6.86 -13.06
C GLU A 69 -3.22 -5.86 -12.32
N ASN A 70 -2.94 -5.60 -11.04
CA ASN A 70 -3.75 -4.73 -10.17
C ASN A 70 -3.10 -3.36 -9.90
N ASN A 71 -2.04 -3.02 -10.63
CA ASN A 71 -1.26 -1.79 -10.43
C ASN A 71 -0.82 -1.60 -8.96
N ALA A 72 -0.47 -2.69 -8.31
CA ALA A 72 0.03 -2.75 -6.95
C ALA A 72 1.57 -2.80 -6.93
N GLN A 73 2.16 -2.27 -5.88
CA GLN A 73 3.57 -2.46 -5.57
C GLN A 73 3.80 -3.80 -4.87
N PHE A 74 4.93 -4.43 -5.18
CA PHE A 74 5.34 -5.69 -4.58
C PHE A 74 6.68 -5.53 -3.87
N TYR A 75 6.72 -5.91 -2.60
CA TYR A 75 7.91 -5.81 -1.76
C TYR A 75 8.22 -7.15 -1.11
N VAL A 76 9.50 -7.53 -1.11
CA VAL A 76 9.99 -8.65 -0.32
C VAL A 76 10.69 -8.09 0.93
N ASP A 77 10.14 -8.38 2.11
CA ASP A 77 10.59 -7.79 3.36
C ASP A 77 10.61 -8.84 4.50
N PRO A 78 11.74 -9.02 5.22
CA PRO A 78 11.83 -10.02 6.29
C PRO A 78 10.93 -9.72 7.50
N SER A 79 10.46 -8.49 7.68
CA SER A 79 9.52 -8.09 8.74
C SER A 79 8.04 -8.29 8.36
N ALA A 80 7.73 -8.66 7.11
CA ALA A 80 6.36 -8.84 6.63
C ALA A 80 5.58 -9.89 7.45
N GLY A 81 4.45 -9.50 8.06
CA GLY A 81 3.66 -10.42 8.89
C GLY A 81 3.04 -11.58 8.09
N VAL A 82 2.96 -12.76 8.70
CA VAL A 82 2.16 -13.91 8.21
C VAL A 82 1.31 -14.38 9.37
N TYR A 83 -0.01 -14.42 9.16
CA TYR A 83 -0.98 -14.81 10.20
C TYR A 83 -1.86 -15.94 9.66
N SER A 84 -2.05 -16.98 10.45
CA SER A 84 -3.05 -18.03 10.18
C SER A 84 -4.42 -17.53 10.61
N LEU A 85 -5.46 -17.79 9.81
CA LEU A 85 -6.85 -17.62 10.22
C LEU A 85 -7.30 -18.80 11.09
#